data_AF-A0A6M0MA25-F1
#
_entry.id   AF-A0A6M0MA25-F1
#
_cell.length_a   1.000
_cell.length_b   1.000
_cell.length_c   1.000
_cell.angle_alpha   90.00
_cell.angle_beta   90.00
_cell.angle_gamma   90.00
#
_symmetry.space_group_name_H-M   'P 1'
#
loop_
_entity.id
_entity.type
_entity.pdbx_description
1 polymer ?
#
loop_
_entity_poly.entity_id
_entity_poly.type
_entity_poly.pdbx_seq_one_letter_code
_entity_poly.pdbx_strand_id
1 'polypeptide(L)'
;EDFKEKASALNLKVDDTKKYTTYLLEGSEQTKKIRDRSLKNDKFLKENLKERIERNTIGYSVEEVVKLWKDKESIQEKGQEKEIEMLLEHWQVTKETEKDLVVTIDTAFDNEATIKIPARCVDKLENGQYKIFIKKGDRFSYIDKRSP
;
A
#
# COMPACT_ATOMS: atom_id res chain seq x y z
N GLU A 1 29.27 -12.29 -5.17
CA GLU A 1 28.46 -13.47 -5.58
C GLU A 1 27.05 -13.47 -5.00
N ASP A 2 26.85 -13.58 -3.68
CA ASP A 2 25.50 -13.66 -3.04
C ASP A 2 24.45 -12.65 -3.58
N PHE A 3 24.80 -11.36 -3.66
CA PHE A 3 23.91 -10.34 -4.22
C PHE A 3 23.47 -10.62 -5.66
N LYS A 4 24.39 -11.08 -6.52
CA LYS A 4 24.11 -11.35 -7.94
C LYS A 4 23.23 -12.58 -8.10
N GLU A 5 23.45 -13.61 -7.29
CA GLU A 5 22.61 -14.82 -7.27
C GLU A 5 21.17 -14.48 -6.89
N LYS A 6 20.98 -13.74 -5.79
CA LYS A 6 19.67 -13.26 -5.34
C LYS A 6 19.00 -12.32 -6.35
N ALA A 7 19.76 -11.40 -6.94
CA ALA A 7 19.25 -10.50 -7.96
C ALA A 7 18.77 -11.28 -9.20
N SER A 8 19.54 -12.27 -9.66
CA SER A 8 19.14 -13.12 -10.79
C SER A 8 17.86 -13.91 -10.49
N ALA A 9 17.68 -14.41 -9.26
CA ALA A 9 16.47 -15.11 -8.86
C ALA A 9 15.22 -14.21 -8.84
N LEU A 10 15.41 -12.89 -8.77
CA LEU A 10 14.37 -11.85 -8.87
C LEU A 10 14.30 -11.20 -10.26
N ASN A 11 14.85 -11.86 -11.29
CA ASN A 11 14.91 -11.35 -12.67
C ASN A 11 15.67 -10.03 -12.84
N LEU A 12 16.53 -9.66 -11.89
CA LEU A 12 17.38 -8.48 -11.98
C LEU A 12 18.78 -8.85 -12.44
N LYS A 13 19.09 -8.54 -13.70
CA LYS A 13 20.42 -8.75 -14.27
C LYS A 13 21.36 -7.61 -13.93
N VAL A 14 22.47 -7.95 -13.27
CA VAL A 14 23.52 -7.02 -12.87
C VAL A 14 24.77 -7.27 -13.69
N ASP A 15 25.26 -6.26 -14.41
CA ASP A 15 26.50 -6.31 -15.19
C ASP A 15 27.47 -5.25 -14.68
N ASP A 16 28.52 -5.70 -14.00
CA ASP A 16 29.60 -4.90 -13.44
C ASP A 16 30.96 -5.14 -14.10
N THR A 17 30.97 -5.82 -15.26
CA THR A 17 32.20 -6.16 -16.01
C THR A 17 32.81 -4.95 -16.72
N LYS A 18 32.00 -3.92 -16.95
CA LYS A 18 32.37 -2.71 -17.68
C LYS A 18 32.71 -1.57 -16.72
N LYS A 19 33.11 -0.42 -17.28
CA LYS A 19 33.36 0.83 -16.54
C LYS A 19 32.23 1.24 -15.59
N TYR A 20 30.98 0.90 -15.92
CA TYR A 20 29.82 1.23 -15.10
C TYR A 20 29.02 -0.04 -14.80
N THR A 21 28.58 -0.18 -13.55
CA THR A 21 27.60 -1.21 -13.20
C THR A 21 26.26 -0.84 -13.84
N THR A 22 25.59 -1.83 -14.43
CA THR A 22 24.30 -1.67 -15.09
C THR A 22 23.30 -2.72 -14.62
N TYR A 23 22.02 -2.33 -14.65
CA TYR A 23 20.89 -3.13 -14.21
C TYR A 23 19.85 -3.25 -15.32
N LEU A 24 19.26 -4.45 -15.44
CA LEU A 24 18.14 -4.73 -16.34
C LEU A 24 17.15 -5.64 -15.62
N LEU A 25 15.90 -5.19 -15.50
CA LEU A 25 14.82 -6.01 -14.96
C LEU A 25 14.18 -6.82 -16.08
N GLU A 26 14.51 -8.11 -16.14
CA GLU A 26 13.96 -9.06 -17.10
C GLU A 26 12.48 -9.35 -16.77
N GLY A 27 11.63 -9.44 -17.79
CA GLY A 27 10.17 -9.57 -17.61
C GLY A 27 9.40 -8.25 -17.43
N SER A 28 10.09 -7.11 -17.43
CA SER A 28 9.45 -5.78 -17.44
C SER A 28 9.45 -5.13 -18.84
N GLU A 29 8.78 -4.00 -19.00
CA GLU A 29 8.82 -3.18 -20.24
C GLU A 29 10.19 -2.50 -20.48
N GLN A 30 11.15 -2.70 -19.60
CA GLN A 30 12.46 -2.07 -19.68
C GLN A 30 13.26 -2.56 -20.90
N THR A 31 13.42 -1.70 -21.89
CA THR A 31 14.16 -2.02 -23.14
C THR A 31 15.66 -1.75 -23.06
N LYS A 32 16.12 -0.90 -22.13
CA LYS A 32 17.53 -0.47 -22.02
C LYS A 32 18.07 -0.70 -20.62
N LYS A 33 19.34 -1.12 -20.54
CA LYS A 33 20.07 -1.22 -19.27
C LYS A 33 20.22 0.18 -18.63
N ILE A 34 19.97 0.27 -17.33
CA ILE A 34 20.15 1.50 -16.55
C ILE A 34 21.51 1.44 -15.84
N ARG A 35 22.27 2.53 -15.88
CA ARG A 35 23.54 2.64 -15.14
C ARG A 35 23.26 2.92 -13.67
N ASP A 36 24.12 2.43 -12.78
CA ASP A 36 24.03 2.64 -11.33
C ASP A 36 23.82 4.11 -10.95
N ARG A 37 24.67 5.01 -11.47
CA ARG A 37 24.54 6.47 -11.29
C ARG A 37 23.28 7.13 -11.87
N SER A 38 22.46 6.39 -12.62
CA SER A 38 21.22 6.87 -13.23
C SER A 38 19.98 6.40 -12.47
N LEU A 39 20.16 5.65 -11.38
CA LEU A 39 19.08 5.31 -10.46
C LEU A 39 18.53 6.58 -9.81
N LYS A 40 17.21 6.66 -9.64
CA LYS A 40 16.54 7.83 -9.05
C LYS A 40 16.84 8.04 -7.56
N ASN A 41 17.40 7.04 -6.89
CA ASN A 41 17.62 7.04 -5.46
C ASN A 41 18.99 6.46 -5.14
N ASP A 42 19.83 7.31 -4.54
CA ASP A 42 21.21 6.98 -4.20
C ASP A 42 21.30 5.77 -3.25
N LYS A 43 20.26 5.50 -2.46
CA LYS A 43 20.20 4.33 -1.56
C LYS A 43 20.30 2.97 -2.29
N PHE A 44 20.07 2.95 -3.60
CA PHE A 44 20.17 1.74 -4.43
C PHE A 44 21.46 1.68 -5.25
N LEU A 45 22.38 2.65 -5.08
CA LEU A 45 23.70 2.57 -5.66
C LEU A 45 24.45 1.37 -5.07
N LYS A 46 25.26 0.72 -5.90
CA LYS A 46 26.01 -0.50 -5.52
C LYS A 46 26.82 -0.30 -4.23
N GLU A 47 27.52 0.82 -4.09
CA GLU A 47 28.33 1.13 -2.90
C GLU A 47 27.46 1.21 -1.64
N ASN A 48 26.33 1.91 -1.73
CA ASN A 48 25.40 2.07 -0.60
C ASN A 48 24.68 0.75 -0.25
N LEU A 49 24.43 -0.12 -1.25
CA LEU A 49 23.89 -1.45 -1.01
C LEU A 49 24.89 -2.34 -0.28
N LYS A 50 26.18 -2.28 -0.62
CA LYS A 50 27.23 -3.04 0.09
C LYS A 50 27.28 -2.67 1.56
N GLU A 51 27.36 -1.37 1.89
CA GLU A 51 27.40 -0.90 3.29
C GLU A 51 26.19 -1.37 4.09
N ARG A 52 25.01 -1.41 3.45
CA ARG A 52 23.77 -1.88 4.09
C ARG A 52 23.76 -3.38 4.30
N ILE A 53 24.23 -4.14 3.32
CA ILE A 53 24.29 -5.60 3.40
C ILE A 53 25.29 -6.04 4.47
N GLU A 54 26.42 -5.34 4.62
CA GLU A 54 27.39 -5.61 5.68
C GLU A 54 26.83 -5.41 7.09
N ARG A 55 25.84 -4.52 7.26
CA ARG A 55 25.15 -4.31 8.54
C ARG A 55 24.03 -5.33 8.80
N ASN A 56 23.65 -6.13 7.82
CA ASN A 56 22.64 -7.15 8.02
C ASN A 56 23.23 -8.32 8.79
N THR A 57 22.73 -8.54 10.00
CA THR A 57 23.12 -9.68 10.86
C THR A 57 22.47 -11.00 10.43
N ILE A 58 21.40 -10.93 9.63
CA ILE A 58 20.63 -12.08 9.14
C ILE A 58 20.90 -12.23 7.65
N GLY A 59 21.54 -13.34 7.27
CA GLY A 59 21.71 -13.73 5.88
C GLY A 59 20.56 -14.62 5.43
N TYR A 60 19.69 -14.12 4.56
CA TYR A 60 18.65 -14.92 3.92
C TYR A 60 19.24 -15.79 2.80
N SER A 61 18.70 -16.99 2.63
CA SER A 61 18.93 -17.82 1.44
C SER A 61 18.25 -17.22 0.20
N VAL A 62 18.63 -17.71 -1.00
CA VAL A 62 18.01 -17.27 -2.27
C VAL A 62 16.51 -17.56 -2.27
N GLU A 63 16.11 -18.73 -1.80
CA GLU A 63 14.72 -19.19 -1.73
C GLU A 63 13.87 -18.29 -0.81
N GLU A 64 14.40 -17.95 0.36
CA GLU A 64 13.73 -17.03 1.29
C GLU A 64 13.57 -15.63 0.70
N VAL A 65 14.59 -15.12 0.00
CA VAL A 65 14.50 -13.81 -0.66
C VAL A 65 13.43 -13.80 -1.74
N VAL A 66 13.34 -14.85 -2.56
CA VAL A 66 12.29 -14.97 -3.59
C VAL A 66 10.90 -15.06 -2.95
N LYS A 67 10.77 -15.84 -1.87
CA LYS A 67 9.51 -15.96 -1.13
C LYS A 67 9.08 -14.62 -0.55
N LEU A 68 9.97 -13.94 0.18
CA LEU A 68 9.72 -12.62 0.77
C LEU A 68 9.37 -11.57 -0.29
N TRP A 69 10.00 -11.63 -1.46
CA TRP A 69 9.65 -10.75 -2.58
C TRP A 69 8.23 -11.01 -3.06
N LYS A 70 7.86 -12.27 -3.33
CA LYS A 70 6.51 -12.63 -3.77
C LYS A 70 5.44 -12.32 -2.73
N ASP A 71 5.73 -12.56 -1.45
CA ASP A 71 4.83 -12.21 -0.35
C ASP A 71 4.63 -10.68 -0.31
N LYS A 72 5.70 -9.90 -0.49
CA LYS A 72 5.62 -8.45 -0.54
C LYS A 72 4.93 -7.92 -1.80
N GLU A 73 5.17 -8.52 -2.96
CA GLU A 73 4.49 -8.19 -4.22
C GLU A 73 2.99 -8.48 -4.11
N SER A 74 2.62 -9.63 -3.52
CA SER A 74 1.24 -9.95 -3.18
C SER A 74 0.64 -8.93 -2.22
N ILE A 75 1.38 -8.47 -1.21
CA ILE A 75 0.93 -7.41 -0.29
C ILE A 75 0.81 -6.05 -0.99
N GLN A 76 1.66 -5.74 -1.98
CA GLN A 76 1.61 -4.47 -2.72
C GLN A 76 0.50 -4.44 -3.77
N GLU A 77 0.23 -5.55 -4.45
CA GLU A 77 -0.93 -5.71 -5.33
C GLU A 77 -2.23 -5.66 -4.52
N LYS A 78 -2.26 -6.28 -3.34
CA LYS A 78 -3.35 -6.15 -2.37
C LYS A 78 -3.36 -4.80 -1.63
N GLY A 79 -2.32 -3.98 -1.79
CA GLY A 79 -2.18 -2.66 -1.15
C GLY A 79 -3.10 -1.59 -1.75
N GLN A 80 -3.92 -1.94 -2.74
CA GLN A 80 -5.07 -1.15 -3.19
C GLN A 80 -6.42 -1.65 -2.61
N GLU A 81 -6.41 -2.72 -1.82
CA GLU A 81 -7.61 -3.37 -1.30
C GLU A 81 -8.01 -2.75 0.05
N LYS A 82 -9.06 -1.91 0.02
CA LYS A 82 -10.03 -1.66 1.10
C LYS A 82 -9.48 -1.79 2.53
N GLU A 83 -8.93 -0.70 3.08
CA GLU A 83 -8.30 -0.74 4.41
C GLU A 83 -9.31 -0.96 5.56
N ILE A 84 -10.54 -0.45 5.43
CA ILE A 84 -11.61 -0.70 6.40
C ILE A 84 -12.93 -0.92 5.66
N GLU A 85 -13.61 -2.01 6.00
CA GLU A 85 -14.96 -2.34 5.56
C GLU A 85 -15.89 -2.31 6.79
N MET A 86 -16.99 -1.57 6.70
CA MET A 86 -17.99 -1.50 7.76
C MET A 86 -19.37 -1.78 7.19
N LEU A 87 -20.17 -2.54 7.94
CA LEU A 87 -21.57 -2.79 7.62
C LEU A 87 -22.44 -1.98 8.58
N LEU A 88 -23.37 -1.22 8.04
CA LEU A 88 -24.33 -0.43 8.79
C LEU A 88 -25.74 -0.92 8.52
N GLU A 89 -26.48 -1.04 9.61
CA GLU A 89 -27.91 -1.27 9.57
C GLU A 89 -28.68 0.03 9.32
N HIS A 90 -29.86 -0.09 8.74
CA HIS A 90 -30.72 1.05 8.42
C HIS A 90 -30.99 1.97 9.61
N TRP A 91 -31.18 1.40 10.80
CA TRP A 91 -31.50 2.17 12.01
C TRP A 91 -30.33 3.03 12.48
N GLN A 92 -29.10 2.76 12.03
CA GLN A 92 -27.92 3.56 12.35
C GLN A 92 -27.80 4.80 11.45
N VAL A 93 -28.56 4.85 10.35
CA VAL A 93 -28.56 5.96 9.39
C VAL A 93 -29.57 7.01 9.81
N THR A 94 -29.06 8.20 10.13
CA THR A 94 -29.88 9.36 10.53
C THR A 94 -30.46 10.08 9.32
N LYS A 95 -29.70 10.18 8.23
CA LYS A 95 -30.15 10.82 6.98
C LYS A 95 -29.36 10.31 5.77
N GLU A 96 -30.08 9.98 4.70
CA GLU A 96 -29.50 9.67 3.39
C GLU A 96 -29.72 10.87 2.45
N THR A 97 -28.67 11.29 1.75
CA THR A 97 -28.72 12.30 0.69
C THR A 97 -27.97 11.80 -0.53
N GLU A 98 -28.16 12.44 -1.70
CA GLU A 98 -27.46 12.06 -2.93
C GLU A 98 -25.92 12.10 -2.80
N LYS A 99 -25.39 12.93 -1.90
CA LYS A 99 -23.96 13.16 -1.73
C LYS A 99 -23.36 12.49 -0.51
N ASP A 100 -24.15 12.31 0.54
CA ASP A 100 -23.67 11.88 1.86
C ASP A 100 -24.68 10.99 2.59
N LEU A 101 -24.14 10.03 3.35
CA LEU A 101 -24.81 9.25 4.37
C LEU A 101 -24.44 9.82 5.75
N VAL A 102 -25.44 10.24 6.52
CA VAL A 102 -25.27 10.78 7.87
C VAL A 102 -25.59 9.67 8.88
N VAL A 103 -24.62 9.37 9.73
CA VAL A 103 -24.67 8.26 10.69
C VAL A 103 -24.35 8.81 12.08
N THR A 104 -25.10 8.38 13.09
CA THR A 104 -24.78 8.67 14.49
C THR A 104 -24.08 7.46 15.09
N ILE A 105 -22.93 7.69 15.72
CA ILE A 105 -22.12 6.65 16.37
C ILE A 105 -21.93 6.99 17.84
N ASP A 106 -21.88 5.96 18.67
CA ASP A 106 -21.49 6.10 20.07
C ASP A 106 -19.97 6.13 20.16
N THR A 107 -19.43 7.18 20.79
CA THR A 107 -17.99 7.27 21.07
C THR A 107 -17.69 6.80 22.48
N ALA A 108 -16.47 6.32 22.71
CA ALA A 108 -16.02 5.81 24.02
C ALA A 108 -16.03 6.84 25.17
N PHE A 109 -16.38 8.10 24.90
CA PHE A 109 -16.38 9.20 25.86
C PHE A 109 -17.81 9.72 26.16
N ASP A 110 -18.83 8.85 26.09
CA ASP A 110 -20.24 9.18 26.35
C ASP A 110 -20.78 10.36 25.52
N ASN A 111 -20.28 10.51 24.29
CA ASN A 111 -20.80 11.49 23.33
C ASN A 111 -21.28 10.77 22.07
N GLU A 112 -22.54 10.97 21.72
CA GLU A 112 -23.05 10.67 20.39
C GLU A 112 -22.37 11.59 19.37
N ALA A 113 -21.65 11.01 18.43
CA ALA A 113 -21.02 11.71 17.33
C ALA A 113 -21.84 11.53 16.06
N THR A 114 -22.03 12.60 15.29
CA THR A 114 -22.62 12.49 13.95
C THR A 114 -21.53 12.62 12.91
N ILE A 115 -21.40 11.61 12.04
CA ILE A 115 -20.42 11.59 10.95
C ILE A 115 -21.13 11.67 9.60
N LYS A 116 -20.54 12.45 8.69
CA LYS A 116 -20.94 12.48 7.27
C LYS A 116 -19.98 11.62 6.45
N ILE A 117 -20.55 10.64 5.77
CA ILE A 117 -19.85 9.68 4.92
C ILE A 117 -20.22 9.98 3.47
N PRO A 118 -19.26 10.38 2.62
CA PRO A 118 -19.53 10.62 1.20
C PRO A 118 -20.13 9.39 0.52
N ALA A 119 -21.15 9.58 -0.32
CA ALA A 119 -21.86 8.50 -1.02
C ALA A 119 -20.92 7.63 -1.88
N ARG A 120 -19.81 8.20 -2.38
CA ARG A 120 -18.75 7.44 -3.08
C ARG A 120 -18.10 6.33 -2.25
N CYS A 121 -18.25 6.38 -0.92
CA CYS A 121 -17.72 5.41 0.03
C CYS A 121 -18.79 4.41 0.49
N VAL A 122 -20.02 4.51 -0.01
CA VAL A 122 -21.18 3.76 0.49
C VAL A 122 -21.82 2.97 -0.65
N ASP A 123 -21.90 1.65 -0.48
CA ASP A 123 -22.69 0.77 -1.33
C ASP A 123 -23.96 0.34 -0.59
N LYS A 124 -25.13 0.62 -1.15
CA LYS A 124 -26.41 0.15 -0.62
C LYS A 124 -26.69 -1.25 -1.12
N LEU A 125 -26.86 -2.19 -0.21
CA LEU A 125 -27.12 -3.60 -0.49
C LEU A 125 -28.61 -3.83 -0.76
N GLU A 126 -28.95 -4.92 -1.44
CA GLU A 126 -30.34 -5.28 -1.80
C GLU A 126 -31.23 -5.54 -0.57
N ASN A 127 -30.62 -6.01 0.52
CA ASN A 127 -31.29 -6.16 1.82
C ASN A 127 -31.47 -4.82 2.56
N GLY A 128 -31.03 -3.73 1.95
CA GLY A 128 -31.12 -2.35 2.39
C GLY A 128 -30.04 -1.89 3.40
N GLN A 129 -29.15 -2.80 3.81
CA GLN A 129 -27.97 -2.44 4.60
C GLN A 129 -27.00 -1.59 3.79
N TYR A 130 -26.11 -0.88 4.48
CA TYR A 130 -25.10 -0.04 3.86
C TYR A 130 -23.72 -0.60 4.12
N LYS A 131 -22.92 -0.73 3.06
CA LYS A 131 -21.55 -1.19 3.12
C LYS A 131 -20.62 -0.02 2.86
N ILE A 132 -19.83 0.35 3.87
CA ILE A 132 -18.90 1.47 3.78
C ILE A 132 -17.50 0.94 3.50
N PHE A 133 -16.84 1.58 2.54
CA PHE A 133 -15.44 1.35 2.21
C PHE A 133 -14.61 2.60 2.48
N ILE A 134 -13.63 2.46 3.37
CA ILE A 134 -12.71 3.54 3.71
C ILE A 134 -11.33 3.23 3.15
N LYS A 135 -10.78 4.18 2.39
CA LYS A 135 -9.41 4.12 1.86
C LYS A 135 -8.48 5.05 2.62
N LYS A 136 -7.18 4.77 2.54
CA LYS A 136 -6.14 5.67 3.04
C LYS A 136 -6.27 7.07 2.44
N GLY A 137 -6.51 8.07 3.29
CA GLY A 137 -6.65 9.46 2.87
C GLY A 137 -8.10 9.90 2.62
N ASP A 138 -9.08 9.01 2.73
CA ASP A 138 -10.48 9.42 2.83
C ASP A 138 -10.67 10.28 4.09
N ARG A 139 -11.39 11.39 3.92
CA ARG A 139 -11.71 12.33 4.99
C ARG A 139 -13.22 12.32 5.22
N PHE A 140 -13.60 12.20 6.48
CA PHE A 140 -14.99 12.29 6.93
C PHE A 140 -15.16 13.55 7.76
N SER A 141 -16.35 14.12 7.70
CA SER A 141 -16.68 15.30 8.50
C SER A 141 -17.37 14.86 9.79
N TYR A 142 -16.81 15.28 10.91
CA TYR A 142 -17.47 15.24 12.21
C TYR A 142 -18.42 16.43 12.33
N ILE A 143 -19.65 16.19 12.75
CA ILE A 143 -20.63 17.24 13.04
C ILE A 143 -20.82 17.29 14.55
N ASP A 144 -20.36 18.38 15.15
CA ASP A 144 -20.66 18.69 16.54
C ASP A 144 -22.10 19.25 16.63
N LYS A 145 -22.86 18.81 17.64
CA LYS A 145 -24.21 19.34 17.95
C LYS A 145 -24.17 20.84 18.27
N ARG A 146 -23.00 21.44 18.50
CA ARG A 146 -22.81 22.84 18.91
C ARG A 146 -22.65 23.88 17.80
N SER A 147 -22.57 23.51 16.52
CA SER A 147 -22.54 24.50 15.42
C SER A 147 -23.41 24.04 14.23
N PRO A 148 -24.55 24.72 13.97
CA PRO A 148 -25.44 24.43 12.85
C PRO A 148 -24.85 24.77 11.48
#